data_AF-A0A914NKZ7-F1
#
_entry.id   AF-A0A914NKZ7-F1
#
_cell.length_a   1.000
_cell.length_b   1.000
_cell.length_c   1.000
_cell.angle_alpha   90.00
_cell.angle_beta   90.00
_cell.angle_gamma   90.00
#
_symmetry.space_group_name_H-M   'P 1'
#
loop_
_entity.id
_entity.type
_entity.pdbx_description
1 polymer ?
#
loop_
_entity_poly.entity_id
_entity_poly.type
_entity_poly.pdbx_seq_one_letter_code
_entity_poly.pdbx_strand_id
1 'polypeptide(L)'
;MDQVPRRIILGMVDNKDFVGRQRTTPFYFQHFNLRDISITAGGVTFPAAPYSLDFPKGTMLEFIMTCKKQIGYAGSLESNGISMFRYAYAGYCFFVFNLTNSQEDNGPEMFDLIKNGTTSIRMTFNEPVPAGGLYL
;
A
#
# COMPACT_ATOMS: atom_id res chain seq x y z
N MET A 1 -3.01 11.80 22.14
CA MET A 1 -3.35 12.44 20.87
C MET A 1 -2.83 11.54 19.77
N ASP A 2 -3.64 11.23 18.76
CA ASP A 2 -3.20 10.38 17.66
C ASP A 2 -2.25 11.14 16.75
N GLN A 3 -1.11 10.53 16.47
CA GLN A 3 -0.08 11.07 15.61
C GLN A 3 -0.26 10.51 14.20
N VAL A 4 -0.18 11.38 13.20
CA VAL A 4 -0.20 10.97 11.80
C VAL A 4 1.09 10.20 11.49
N PRO A 5 1.00 8.96 10.95
CA PRO A 5 2.18 8.21 10.54
C PRO A 5 2.97 8.96 9.46
N ARG A 6 4.29 8.78 9.44
CA ARG A 6 5.13 9.27 8.33
C ARG A 6 4.92 8.45 7.06
N ARG A 7 4.78 7.12 7.23
CA ARG A 7 4.61 6.17 6.12
C ARG A 7 3.65 5.07 6.53
N ILE A 8 2.87 4.60 5.55
CA ILE A 8 2.01 3.44 5.69
C ILE A 8 2.44 2.41 4.65
N ILE A 9 2.69 1.19 5.11
CA ILE A 9 2.89 0.02 4.26
C ILE A 9 1.77 -0.96 4.62
N LEU A 10 0.89 -1.24 3.65
CA LEU A 10 -0.24 -2.13 3.81
C LEU A 10 -0.01 -3.41 3.00
N GLY A 11 -0.24 -4.56 3.62
CA GLY A 11 -0.39 -5.84 2.93
C GLY A 11 -1.76 -6.42 3.27
N MET A 12 -2.44 -6.99 2.27
CA MET A 12 -3.68 -7.73 2.49
C MET A 12 -3.40 -9.21 2.38
N VAL A 13 -4.03 -10.01 3.23
CA VAL A 13 -3.83 -11.47 3.30
C VAL A 13 -5.19 -12.16 3.43
N ASP A 14 -5.30 -13.38 2.89
CA ASP A 14 -6.52 -14.17 3.02
C ASP A 14 -6.64 -14.63 4.47
N ASN A 15 -7.85 -14.63 5.03
CA ASN A 15 -8.08 -15.07 6.40
C ASN A 15 -7.54 -16.49 6.65
N LYS A 16 -7.65 -17.40 5.66
CA LYS A 16 -7.13 -18.77 5.79
C LYS A 16 -5.59 -18.83 5.85
N ASP A 17 -4.93 -17.86 5.24
CA ASP A 17 -3.47 -17.73 5.20
C ASP A 17 -2.99 -17.08 6.50
N PHE A 18 -3.78 -16.14 7.05
CA PHE A 18 -3.55 -15.51 8.35
C PHE A 18 -3.72 -16.46 9.54
N VAL A 19 -4.83 -17.20 9.61
CA VAL A 19 -5.11 -18.16 10.70
C VAL A 19 -4.16 -19.35 10.65
N GLY A 20 -3.61 -19.66 9.47
CA GLY A 20 -2.67 -20.75 9.25
C GLY A 20 -3.39 -22.06 8.92
N ARG A 21 -3.29 -22.47 7.65
CA ARG A 21 -3.72 -23.79 7.17
C ARG A 21 -2.48 -24.57 6.75
N GLN A 22 -2.56 -25.90 6.73
CA GLN A 22 -1.50 -26.72 6.15
C GLN A 22 -1.20 -26.24 4.72
N ARG A 23 0.08 -25.95 4.46
CA ARG A 23 0.62 -25.46 3.17
C ARG A 23 0.25 -24.02 2.79
N THR A 24 -0.23 -23.19 3.72
CA THR A 24 -0.38 -21.74 3.50
C THR A 24 0.56 -20.93 4.39
N THR A 25 0.67 -19.61 4.13
CA THR A 25 1.57 -18.71 4.88
C THR A 25 0.95 -17.32 5.01
N PRO A 26 1.04 -16.66 6.19
CA PRO A 26 0.54 -15.30 6.38
C PRO A 26 1.32 -14.24 5.61
N PHE A 27 2.45 -14.62 4.97
CA PHE A 27 3.27 -13.74 4.15
C PHE A 27 2.93 -13.80 2.65
N TYR A 28 1.76 -14.35 2.29
CA TYR A 28 1.26 -14.36 0.92
C TYR A 28 0.30 -13.18 0.69
N PHE A 29 0.87 -12.01 0.38
CA PHE A 29 0.12 -10.76 0.26
C PHE A 29 -0.47 -10.58 -1.13
N GLN A 30 -1.81 -10.48 -1.20
CA GLN A 30 -2.57 -10.45 -2.44
C GLN A 30 -3.27 -9.10 -2.64
N HIS A 31 -3.62 -8.78 -3.88
CA HIS A 31 -4.29 -7.53 -4.22
C HIS A 31 -5.82 -7.59 -4.11
N PHE A 32 -6.43 -8.79 -3.99
CA PHE A 32 -7.89 -8.98 -3.89
C PHE A 32 -8.73 -8.22 -4.93
N ASN A 33 -8.19 -8.05 -6.14
CA ASN A 33 -8.77 -7.23 -7.20
C ASN A 33 -9.13 -5.79 -6.75
N LEU A 34 -8.25 -5.18 -5.93
CA LEU A 34 -8.33 -3.79 -5.53
C LEU A 34 -8.38 -2.89 -6.77
N ARG A 35 -9.33 -1.95 -6.76
CA ARG A 35 -9.55 -0.93 -7.79
C ARG A 35 -8.90 0.40 -7.42
N ASP A 36 -9.08 0.82 -6.18
CA ASP A 36 -8.58 2.09 -5.67
C ASP A 36 -8.29 2.01 -4.18
N ILE A 37 -7.28 2.75 -3.73
CA ILE A 37 -6.91 2.89 -2.32
C ILE A 37 -6.48 4.32 -2.03
N SER A 38 -7.02 4.89 -0.96
CA SER A 38 -6.66 6.23 -0.49
C SER A 38 -6.50 6.27 1.03
N ILE A 39 -5.55 7.10 1.47
CA ILE A 39 -5.25 7.41 2.86
C ILE A 39 -5.62 8.86 3.10
N THR A 40 -6.53 9.12 4.04
CA THR A 40 -6.78 10.48 4.54
C THR A 40 -6.13 10.61 5.91
N ALA A 41 -5.17 11.53 6.04
CA ALA A 41 -4.45 11.78 7.28
C ALA A 41 -4.34 13.29 7.55
N GLY A 42 -4.84 13.74 8.70
CA GLY A 42 -4.79 15.15 9.08
C GLY A 42 -5.50 16.09 8.08
N GLY A 43 -6.56 15.60 7.41
CA GLY A 43 -7.33 16.34 6.40
C GLY A 43 -6.74 16.31 4.98
N VAL A 44 -5.61 15.64 4.76
CA VAL A 44 -5.00 15.48 3.44
C VAL A 44 -5.18 14.05 2.94
N THR A 45 -5.54 13.89 1.66
CA THR A 45 -5.77 12.57 1.04
C THR A 45 -4.65 12.22 0.06
N PHE A 46 -4.20 10.96 0.12
CA PHE A 46 -3.12 10.39 -0.67
C PHE A 46 -3.58 9.09 -1.34
N PRO A 47 -3.38 8.90 -2.66
CA PRO A 47 -3.01 9.94 -3.63
C PRO A 47 -4.10 11.02 -3.74
N ALA A 48 -3.75 12.18 -4.30
CA ALA A 48 -4.73 13.23 -4.58
C ALA A 48 -5.71 12.84 -5.69
N ALA A 49 -5.26 12.03 -6.65
CA ALA A 49 -6.08 11.47 -7.72
C ALA A 49 -6.25 9.96 -7.50
N PRO A 50 -7.49 9.43 -7.56
CA PRO A 50 -7.73 8.00 -7.38
C PRO A 50 -7.13 7.18 -8.53
N TYR A 51 -6.81 5.92 -8.24
CA TYR A 51 -6.39 4.96 -9.25
C TYR A 51 -7.59 4.19 -9.83
N SER A 52 -7.38 3.59 -11.00
CA SER A 52 -8.31 2.61 -11.59
C SER A 52 -7.54 1.33 -11.91
N LEU A 53 -7.15 0.63 -10.85
CA LEU A 53 -6.35 -0.59 -10.91
C LEU A 53 -7.18 -1.76 -11.43
N ASP A 54 -6.60 -2.51 -12.35
CA ASP A 54 -7.11 -3.77 -12.89
C ASP A 54 -5.88 -4.68 -13.10
N PHE A 55 -5.62 -5.54 -12.12
CA PHE A 55 -4.47 -6.44 -12.12
C PHE A 55 -4.52 -7.45 -13.28
N PRO A 56 -5.67 -8.10 -13.56
CA PRO A 56 -5.82 -8.94 -14.76
C PRO A 56 -5.53 -8.22 -16.08
N LYS A 57 -5.96 -6.96 -16.23
CA LYS A 57 -5.71 -6.17 -17.46
C LYS A 57 -4.35 -5.47 -17.50
N GLY A 58 -3.57 -5.52 -16.42
CA GLY A 58 -2.23 -4.94 -16.38
C GLY A 58 -2.16 -3.44 -16.05
N THR A 59 -3.24 -2.81 -15.59
CA THR A 59 -3.27 -1.35 -15.34
C THR A 59 -2.70 -0.94 -13.98
N MET A 60 -1.78 -1.72 -13.42
CA MET A 60 -1.15 -1.48 -12.11
C MET A 60 0.29 -0.92 -12.17
N LEU A 61 0.87 -0.77 -13.37
CA LEU A 61 2.29 -0.40 -13.54
C LEU A 61 2.65 0.91 -12.81
N GLU A 62 1.86 1.95 -13.04
CA GLU A 62 2.10 3.27 -12.44
C GLU A 62 2.01 3.23 -10.92
N PHE A 63 1.07 2.46 -10.39
CA PHE A 63 0.90 2.27 -8.94
C PHE A 63 2.10 1.56 -8.32
N ILE A 64 2.57 0.47 -8.94
CA ILE A 64 3.76 -0.27 -8.47
C ILE A 64 5.01 0.62 -8.50
N MET A 65 5.19 1.40 -9.58
CA MET A 65 6.29 2.35 -9.68
C MET A 65 6.21 3.42 -8.59
N THR A 66 5.01 3.93 -8.31
CA THR A 66 4.79 4.86 -7.21
C THR A 66 5.18 4.22 -5.88
N CYS A 67 4.71 3.01 -5.56
CA CYS A 67 5.09 2.31 -4.33
C CYS A 67 6.61 2.16 -4.18
N LYS A 68 7.33 1.83 -5.27
CA LYS A 68 8.80 1.75 -5.29
C LYS A 68 9.47 3.10 -5.00
N LYS A 69 8.94 4.20 -5.55
CA LYS A 69 9.42 5.55 -5.23
C LYS A 69 9.20 5.88 -3.75
N GLN A 70 8.04 5.51 -3.21
CA GLN A 70 7.65 5.83 -1.83
C GLN A 70 8.50 5.09 -0.77
N ILE A 71 9.18 4.00 -1.12
CA ILE A 71 10.17 3.30 -0.26
C ILE A 71 11.62 3.75 -0.52
N GLY A 72 11.85 4.77 -1.35
CA GLY A 72 13.17 5.36 -1.55
C GLY A 72 13.95 4.85 -2.77
N TYR A 73 13.35 4.05 -3.66
CA TYR A 73 14.06 3.64 -4.90
C TYR A 73 14.02 4.68 -6.02
N ALA A 74 13.35 5.81 -5.81
CA ALA A 74 13.29 6.89 -6.81
C ALA A 74 14.70 7.40 -7.16
N GLY A 75 15.09 7.33 -8.44
CA GLY A 75 16.40 7.82 -8.88
C GLY A 75 17.59 6.98 -8.43
N SER A 76 17.36 5.86 -7.74
CA SER A 76 18.42 4.92 -7.34
C SER A 76 18.63 3.82 -8.39
N LEU A 77 19.80 3.19 -8.38
CA LEU A 77 20.07 1.93 -9.11
C LEU A 77 19.68 0.69 -8.28
N GLU A 78 19.10 0.89 -7.10
CA GLU A 78 18.74 -0.15 -6.15
C GLU A 78 17.35 -0.73 -6.43
N SER A 79 17.11 -1.95 -5.97
CA SER A 79 15.83 -2.65 -6.14
C SER A 79 15.57 -3.62 -5.00
N ASN A 80 14.31 -3.79 -4.61
CA ASN A 80 13.88 -4.81 -3.65
C ASN A 80 13.80 -6.22 -4.24
N GLY A 81 14.13 -6.40 -5.54
CA GLY A 81 14.06 -7.71 -6.21
C GLY A 81 12.63 -8.23 -6.44
N ILE A 82 11.60 -7.41 -6.21
CA ILE A 82 10.20 -7.77 -6.47
C ILE A 82 9.87 -7.38 -7.92
N SER A 83 9.73 -8.39 -8.76
CA SER A 83 9.25 -8.24 -10.13
C SER A 83 7.76 -7.91 -10.14
N MET A 84 7.28 -7.30 -11.23
CA MET A 84 5.85 -7.04 -11.42
C MET A 84 5.03 -8.33 -11.35
N PHE A 85 5.54 -9.42 -11.93
CA PHE A 85 4.89 -10.73 -11.84
C PHE A 85 4.75 -11.20 -10.39
N ARG A 86 5.82 -11.08 -9.58
CA ARG A 86 5.76 -11.48 -8.17
C ARG A 86 4.80 -10.61 -7.36
N TYR A 87 4.78 -9.31 -7.64
CA TYR A 87 3.87 -8.37 -7.02
C TYR A 87 2.41 -8.72 -7.30
N ALA A 88 2.06 -8.98 -8.57
CA ALA A 88 0.67 -9.26 -8.96
C ALA A 88 0.23 -10.69 -8.63
N TYR A 89 1.11 -11.69 -8.75
CA TYR A 89 0.68 -13.10 -8.81
C TYR A 89 1.39 -14.04 -7.81
N ALA A 90 2.33 -13.56 -7.01
CA ALA A 90 3.14 -14.44 -6.15
C ALA A 90 3.20 -14.01 -4.67
N GLY A 91 2.24 -13.24 -4.18
CA GLY A 91 2.14 -12.94 -2.75
C GLY A 91 3.05 -11.80 -2.27
N TYR A 92 3.51 -10.92 -3.15
CA TYR A 92 4.40 -9.79 -2.83
C TYR A 92 3.73 -8.41 -3.02
N CYS A 93 2.40 -8.35 -2.88
CA CYS A 93 1.64 -7.13 -3.10
C CYS A 93 1.59 -6.25 -1.84
N PHE A 94 2.35 -5.15 -1.83
CA PHE A 94 2.32 -4.14 -0.78
C PHE A 94 1.91 -2.77 -1.33
N PHE A 95 1.06 -2.05 -0.61
CA PHE A 95 0.63 -0.71 -0.92
C PHE A 95 1.38 0.27 -0.02
N VAL A 96 2.11 1.23 -0.60
CA VAL A 96 2.99 2.12 0.15
C VAL A 96 2.60 3.58 -0.07
N PHE A 97 2.45 4.30 1.04
CA PHE A 97 2.14 5.73 1.06
C PHE A 97 3.12 6.47 1.96
N ASN A 98 3.89 7.40 1.40
CA ASN A 98 4.67 8.36 2.14
C ASN A 98 3.81 9.61 2.39
N LEU A 99 3.58 9.91 3.67
CA LEU A 99 2.75 11.04 4.13
C LEU A 99 3.59 12.25 4.53
N THR A 100 4.93 12.17 4.38
CA THR A 100 5.85 13.27 4.67
C THR A 100 5.84 14.30 3.55
N ASN A 101 6.10 15.57 3.90
CA ASN A 101 6.22 16.61 2.89
C ASN A 101 7.57 16.48 2.16
N SER A 102 8.60 16.02 2.87
CA SER A 102 9.95 15.78 2.35
C SER A 102 10.05 14.67 1.32
N GLN A 103 9.10 13.73 1.31
CA GLN A 103 9.24 12.44 0.61
C GLN A 103 10.46 11.62 1.08
N GLU A 104 11.11 12.02 2.19
CA GLU A 104 12.28 11.37 2.77
C GLU A 104 11.98 10.79 4.16
N ASP A 105 12.74 9.77 4.54
CA ASP A 105 12.73 9.23 5.90
C ASP A 105 13.93 9.79 6.67
N ASN A 106 13.72 10.95 7.31
CA ASN A 106 14.69 11.58 8.20
C ASN A 106 16.07 11.79 7.56
N GLY A 107 16.09 12.32 6.34
CA GLY A 107 17.32 12.81 5.73
C GLY A 107 17.94 13.94 6.56
N PRO A 108 19.27 14.09 6.58
CA PRO A 108 19.95 15.15 7.34
C PRO A 108 19.57 16.56 6.85
N GLU A 109 18.97 16.67 5.66
CA GLU A 109 18.68 17.92 4.98
C GLU A 109 17.26 18.45 5.22
N MET A 110 16.32 17.59 5.64
CA MET A 110 14.91 17.98 5.73
C MET A 110 14.21 17.47 7.00
N PHE A 111 13.57 18.38 7.72
CA PHE A 111 12.81 18.12 8.93
C PHE A 111 11.30 18.27 8.66
N ASP A 112 10.52 17.22 8.94
CA ASP A 112 9.06 17.33 8.94
C ASP A 112 8.52 17.49 10.37
N LEU A 113 7.56 18.39 10.52
CA LEU A 113 6.84 18.58 11.78
C LEU A 113 5.99 17.36 12.11
N ILE A 114 5.93 17.01 13.40
CA ILE A 114 4.98 16.02 13.92
C ILE A 114 3.57 16.58 13.75
N LYS A 115 2.73 15.86 13.00
CA LYS A 115 1.32 16.19 12.78
C LYS A 115 0.45 15.31 13.67
N ASN A 116 -0.49 15.91 14.38
CA ASN A 116 -1.54 15.19 15.11
C ASN A 116 -2.81 15.14 14.26
N GLY A 117 -3.52 14.01 14.31
CA GLY A 117 -4.75 13.83 13.57
C GLY A 117 -5.10 12.37 13.35
N THR A 118 -6.31 12.15 12.84
CA THR A 118 -6.80 10.82 12.50
C THR A 118 -6.28 10.41 11.13
N THR A 119 -5.99 9.12 10.98
CA THR A 119 -5.66 8.47 9.73
C THR A 119 -6.73 7.45 9.38
N SER A 120 -7.32 7.55 8.18
CA SER A 120 -8.32 6.61 7.68
C SER A 120 -7.90 6.05 6.33
N ILE A 121 -8.15 4.77 6.12
CA ILE A 121 -7.88 4.05 4.86
C ILE A 121 -9.21 3.76 4.19
N ARG A 122 -9.32 4.06 2.89
CA ARG A 122 -10.46 3.69 2.05
C ARG A 122 -9.96 2.81 0.92
N MET A 123 -10.64 1.68 0.71
CA MET A 123 -10.35 0.73 -0.36
C MET A 123 -11.63 0.43 -1.13
N THR A 124 -11.51 0.36 -2.45
CA THR A 124 -12.58 -0.07 -3.36
C THR A 124 -12.07 -1.24 -4.19
N PHE A 125 -12.91 -2.23 -4.43
CA PHE A 125 -12.56 -3.45 -5.16
C PHE A 125 -13.38 -3.55 -6.46
N ASN A 126 -12.81 -4.20 -7.47
CA ASN A 126 -13.52 -4.48 -8.72
C ASN A 126 -14.56 -5.60 -8.57
N GLU A 127 -14.40 -6.44 -7.55
CA GLU A 127 -15.33 -7.50 -7.18
C GLU A 127 -16.03 -7.19 -5.85
N PRO A 128 -17.26 -7.69 -5.64
CA PRO A 128 -17.94 -7.58 -4.36
C PRO A 128 -17.10 -8.15 -3.23
N VAL A 129 -17.00 -7.41 -2.13
CA VAL A 129 -16.39 -7.93 -0.90
C VAL A 129 -17.22 -9.10 -0.36
N PRO A 130 -16.60 -10.07 0.33
CA PRO A 130 -17.33 -11.21 0.92
C PRO A 130 -18.48 -10.74 1.81
N ALA A 131 -19.59 -11.48 1.83
CA ALA A 131 -20.79 -11.14 2.61
C ALA A 131 -20.53 -11.03 4.13
N GLY A 132 -19.48 -11.69 4.64
CA GLY A 132 -19.04 -11.61 6.04
C GLY A 132 -18.23 -10.36 6.38
N GLY A 133 -18.01 -9.45 5.42
CA GLY A 133 -17.19 -8.26 5.58
C GLY A 133 -15.68 -8.55 5.52
N LEU A 134 -14.89 -7.50 5.72
CA LEU A 134 -13.44 -7.57 5.85
C LEU A 134 -13.09 -7.54 7.34
N TYR A 135 -12.19 -8.43 7.77
CA TYR A 135 -11.56 -8.35 9.09
C TYR A 135 -10.34 -7.44 8.98
N LEU A 136 -10.34 -6.34 9.72
CA LEU A 136 -9.25 -5.35 9.81
C LEU A 136 -8.44 -5.55 11.09
#